data_AF-U2LYR4-F1
#
_entry.id   AF-U2LYR4-F1
#
_cell.length_a   1.000
_cell.length_b   1.000
_cell.length_c   1.000
_cell.angle_alpha   90.00
_cell.angle_beta   90.00
_cell.angle_gamma   90.00
#
_symmetry.space_group_name_H-M   'P 1'
#
loop_
_entity.id
_entity.type
_entity.pdbx_description
1 polymer ?
#
loop_
_entity_poly.entity_id
_entity_poly.type
_entity_poly.pdbx_seq_one_letter_code
_entity_poly.pdbx_strand_id
1 'polypeptide(L)'
;MPQITVTDEQGNSYFPTYPRRARGLVKKGRARFISANTICLNCPPQNQEEQQMTENTNTSSLTAPTAAEIFAELQQIRQDTQHLSLALEKLEKVPADNNADEKICQAKIDAIEEVVVQREETNRSLITLYEKLYDAIR
;
A
#
# COMPACT_ATOMS: atom_id res chain seq x y z
N MET A 1 23.07 -10.05 46.58
CA MET A 1 23.25 -8.66 46.10
C MET A 1 22.07 -7.83 46.60
N PRO A 2 22.26 -6.60 47.09
CA PRO A 2 21.14 -5.74 47.47
C PRO A 2 20.26 -5.46 46.25
N GLN A 3 18.95 -5.69 46.36
CA GLN A 3 17.95 -5.40 45.34
C GLN A 3 17.10 -4.22 45.82
N ILE A 4 16.73 -3.34 44.89
CA ILE A 4 15.90 -2.17 45.13
C ILE A 4 14.57 -2.38 44.42
N THR A 5 13.48 -2.23 45.17
CA THR A 5 12.12 -2.32 44.65
C THR A 5 11.80 -1.06 43.84
N VAL A 6 11.18 -1.24 42.68
CA VAL A 6 10.76 -0.16 41.79
C VAL A 6 9.25 -0.12 41.78
N THR A 7 8.67 1.02 42.13
CA THR A 7 7.22 1.24 42.09
C THR A 7 6.90 2.46 41.24
N ASP A 8 5.63 2.66 40.90
CA ASP A 8 5.13 3.91 40.31
C ASP A 8 4.24 4.68 41.30
N GLU A 9 3.85 5.91 40.97
CA GLU A 9 2.96 6.74 41.82
C GLU A 9 1.59 6.09 42.05
N GLN A 10 1.15 5.23 41.12
CA GLN A 10 -0.11 4.47 41.18
C GLN A 10 -0.03 3.21 42.05
N GLY A 11 1.14 2.91 42.66
CA GLY A 11 1.33 1.73 43.50
C GLY A 11 1.67 0.44 42.73
N ASN A 12 1.81 0.51 41.40
CA ASN A 12 2.24 -0.63 40.58
C ASN A 12 3.71 -0.98 40.86
N SER A 13 3.97 -2.27 41.14
CA SER A 13 5.32 -2.77 41.39
C SER A 13 5.95 -3.35 40.12
N TYR A 14 7.21 -3.00 39.86
CA TYR A 14 8.00 -3.46 38.73
C TYR A 14 9.13 -4.40 39.17
N PHE A 15 9.85 -4.95 38.20
CA PHE A 15 11.02 -5.78 38.45
C PHE A 15 12.07 -5.05 39.31
N PRO A 16 12.58 -5.68 40.38
CA PRO A 16 13.63 -5.10 41.20
C PRO A 16 14.88 -4.77 40.39
N THR A 17 15.57 -3.70 40.78
CA THR A 17 16.80 -3.27 40.13
C THR A 17 17.98 -3.25 41.10
N TYR A 18 19.18 -3.03 40.60
CA TYR A 18 20.40 -2.97 41.43
C TYR A 18 20.74 -1.50 41.82
N PRO A 19 21.42 -1.28 42.97
CA PRO A 19 21.64 0.05 43.54
C PRO A 19 22.28 1.10 42.62
N ARG A 20 23.24 0.71 41.79
CA ARG A 20 23.88 1.62 40.84
C ARG A 20 22.87 2.19 39.83
N ARG A 21 21.93 1.37 39.35
CA ARG A 21 20.90 1.80 38.38
C ARG A 21 19.85 2.69 39.05
N ALA A 22 19.41 2.34 40.25
CA ALA A 22 18.46 3.17 41.01
C ALA A 22 19.00 4.58 41.27
N ARG A 23 20.25 4.71 41.74
CA ARG A 23 20.91 6.02 41.93
C ARG A 23 21.01 6.80 40.62
N GLY A 24 21.28 6.11 39.52
CA GLY A 24 21.33 6.73 38.19
C GLY A 24 19.98 7.28 37.72
N LEU A 25 18.88 6.57 38.01
CA LEU A 25 17.52 7.03 37.69
C LEU A 25 17.15 8.27 38.52
N VAL A 26 17.47 8.26 39.81
CA VAL A 26 17.19 9.40 40.70
C VAL A 26 18.03 10.63 40.35
N LYS A 27 19.33 10.45 40.06
CA LYS A 27 20.21 11.56 39.63
C LYS A 27 19.74 12.23 38.33
N LYS A 28 19.12 11.45 37.43
CA LYS A 28 18.56 11.95 36.17
C LYS A 28 17.13 12.50 36.30
N GLY A 29 16.57 12.56 37.52
CA GLY A 29 15.21 13.05 37.76
C GLY A 29 14.10 12.16 37.22
N ARG A 30 14.40 10.89 36.90
CA ARG A 30 13.41 9.93 36.36
C ARG A 30 12.71 9.12 37.45
N ALA A 31 13.18 9.22 38.68
CA ALA A 31 12.65 8.52 39.84
C ALA A 31 12.97 9.30 41.13
N ARG A 32 12.26 9.00 42.21
CA ARG A 32 12.52 9.49 43.58
C ARG A 32 12.71 8.33 44.55
N PHE A 33 13.59 8.47 45.55
CA PHE A 33 13.67 7.51 46.66
C PHE A 33 12.46 7.70 47.57
N ILE A 34 11.68 6.62 47.78
CA ILE A 34 10.63 6.58 48.81
C ILE A 34 11.22 6.05 50.11
N SER A 35 12.11 5.06 50.02
CA SER A 35 12.76 4.43 51.17
C SER A 35 14.21 4.07 50.82
N ALA A 36 14.99 3.60 51.80
CA ALA A 36 16.38 3.18 51.59
C ALA A 36 16.54 2.13 50.46
N ASN A 37 15.54 1.26 50.27
CA ASN A 37 15.56 0.18 49.28
C ASN A 37 14.39 0.26 48.27
N THR A 38 13.72 1.41 48.16
CA THR A 38 12.57 1.58 47.26
C THR A 38 12.66 2.90 46.50
N ILE A 39 12.53 2.83 45.17
CA ILE A 39 12.40 3.99 44.30
C ILE A 39 11.03 4.01 43.64
N CYS A 40 10.48 5.20 43.43
CA CYS A 40 9.29 5.43 42.61
C CYS A 40 9.68 6.12 41.32
N LEU A 41 9.26 5.54 40.19
CA LEU A 41 9.38 6.17 38.89
C LEU A 41 8.48 7.40 38.85
N ASN A 42 8.97 8.49 38.29
CA ASN A 42 8.11 9.60 37.93
C ASN A 42 7.36 9.17 36.66
N CYS A 43 6.03 9.06 36.71
CA CYS A 43 5.22 8.55 35.61
C CYS A 43 5.60 9.24 34.28
N PRO A 44 6.02 8.48 33.25
CA PRO A 44 5.83 8.89 31.86
C PRO A 44 4.32 9.02 31.58
N PRO A 45 3.89 9.73 30.51
CA PRO A 45 2.48 9.85 30.16
C PRO A 45 1.83 8.48 30.11
N GLN A 46 0.63 8.43 30.69
CA GLN A 46 -0.24 7.26 30.87
C GLN A 46 -0.06 6.22 29.76
N ASN A 47 0.23 4.97 30.15
CA ASN A 47 0.08 3.82 29.27
C ASN A 47 -1.34 3.87 28.70
N GLN A 48 -1.49 4.39 27.49
CA GLN A 48 -2.53 3.90 26.62
C GLN A 48 -2.20 2.43 26.46
N GLU A 49 -3.08 1.59 27.00
CA GLU A 49 -3.11 0.15 26.72
C GLU A 49 -2.68 -0.05 25.28
N GLU A 50 -1.80 -1.04 25.06
CA GLU A 50 -1.38 -1.46 23.73
C GLU A 50 -2.64 -1.55 22.86
N GLN A 51 -2.89 -0.49 22.09
CA GLN A 51 -3.83 -0.57 20.99
C GLN A 51 -3.19 -1.66 20.16
N GLN A 52 -3.81 -2.84 20.19
CA GLN A 52 -3.53 -3.86 19.20
C GLN A 52 -3.48 -3.09 17.90
N MET A 53 -2.29 -3.05 17.31
CA MET A 53 -2.12 -2.53 15.98
C MET A 53 -2.96 -3.47 15.13
N THR A 54 -4.22 -3.10 14.91
CA THR A 54 -4.91 -3.48 13.70
C THR A 54 -3.99 -2.93 12.63
N GLU A 55 -3.21 -3.81 12.02
CA GLU A 55 -2.42 -3.50 10.85
C GLU A 55 -3.39 -2.94 9.80
N ASN A 56 -3.57 -1.63 9.82
CA ASN A 56 -4.00 -0.90 8.67
C ASN A 56 -2.81 -0.96 7.72
N THR A 57 -2.78 -2.01 6.92
CA THR A 57 -1.94 -2.17 5.73
C THR A 57 -2.33 -1.13 4.68
N ASN A 58 -2.19 0.14 5.04
CA ASN A 58 -2.02 1.26 4.11
C ASN A 58 -0.53 1.68 4.08
N THR A 59 0.36 0.73 4.38
CA THR A 59 1.72 0.77 3.90
C THR A 59 1.65 0.37 2.44
N SER A 60 1.84 1.33 1.55
CA SER A 60 2.29 1.09 0.18
C SER A 60 3.68 0.44 0.25
N SER A 61 3.74 -0.79 0.72
CA SER A 61 4.89 -1.65 0.55
C SER A 61 5.02 -1.90 -0.94
N LEU A 62 6.21 -1.66 -1.48
CA LEU A 62 6.62 -2.13 -2.81
C LEU A 62 6.77 -3.65 -2.79
N THR A 63 5.73 -4.35 -2.34
CA THR A 63 5.55 -5.78 -2.54
C THR A 63 5.24 -5.96 -4.01
N ALA A 64 6.00 -6.83 -4.68
CA ALA A 64 5.69 -7.21 -6.05
C ALA A 64 4.20 -7.58 -6.13
N PRO A 65 3.46 -7.05 -7.12
CA PRO A 65 2.02 -7.26 -7.20
C PRO A 65 1.76 -8.77 -7.25
N THR A 66 0.82 -9.21 -6.42
CA THR A 66 0.43 -10.62 -6.38
C THR A 66 -0.23 -11.01 -7.70
N ALA A 67 -0.17 -12.29 -8.08
CA ALA A 67 -0.79 -12.77 -9.32
C ALA A 67 -2.29 -12.43 -9.39
N ALA A 68 -2.97 -12.37 -8.24
CA ALA A 68 -4.38 -11.99 -8.14
C ALA A 68 -4.60 -10.49 -8.44
N GLU A 69 -3.74 -9.61 -7.95
CA GLU A 69 -3.81 -8.16 -8.23
C GLU A 69 -3.52 -7.87 -9.71
N ILE A 70 -2.49 -8.51 -10.28
CA ILE A 70 -2.18 -8.41 -11.71
C ILE A 70 -3.37 -8.88 -12.55
N PHE A 71 -4.00 -9.99 -12.17
CA PHE A 71 -5.16 -10.51 -12.88
C PHE A 71 -6.37 -9.57 -12.80
N ALA A 72 -6.62 -8.96 -11.64
CA ALA A 72 -7.69 -7.98 -11.48
C ALA A 72 -7.47 -6.73 -12.36
N GLU A 73 -6.26 -6.19 -12.38
CA GLU A 73 -5.92 -5.06 -13.27
C GLU A 73 -6.07 -5.43 -14.75
N LEU A 74 -5.65 -6.63 -15.16
CA LEU A 74 -5.82 -7.11 -16.53
C LEU A 74 -7.30 -7.28 -16.93
N GLN A 75 -8.14 -7.75 -16.00
CA GLN A 75 -9.59 -7.80 -16.24
C GLN A 75 -10.17 -6.40 -16.43
N GLN A 76 -9.68 -5.42 -15.67
CA GLN A 76 -10.08 -4.03 -15.82
C GLN A 76 -9.64 -3.45 -17.17
N ILE A 77 -8.40 -3.66 -17.59
CA ILE A 77 -7.90 -3.26 -18.93
C ILE A 77 -8.71 -3.92 -20.04
N ARG A 78 -9.10 -5.19 -19.88
CA ARG A 78 -9.94 -5.88 -20.87
C ARG A 78 -11.33 -5.26 -20.98
N GLN A 79 -11.92 -4.82 -19.86
CA GLN A 79 -13.26 -4.23 -19.81
C GLN A 79 -13.29 -2.75 -20.20
N ASP A 80 -12.17 -2.04 -20.04
CA ASP A 80 -12.04 -0.65 -20.45
C ASP A 80 -11.98 -0.56 -21.99
N THR A 81 -13.16 -0.49 -22.62
CA THR A 81 -13.31 -0.21 -24.05
C THR A 81 -13.92 1.17 -24.31
N GLN A 82 -14.26 1.90 -23.25
CA GLN A 82 -14.96 3.19 -23.33
C GLN A 82 -14.13 4.24 -24.07
N HIS A 83 -12.82 4.22 -23.86
CA HIS A 83 -11.89 5.11 -24.55
C HIS A 83 -11.86 4.86 -26.08
N LEU A 84 -12.05 3.61 -26.53
CA LEU A 84 -12.12 3.26 -27.96
C LEU A 84 -13.39 3.81 -28.58
N SER A 85 -14.54 3.60 -27.95
CA SER A 85 -15.83 4.12 -28.41
C SER A 85 -15.78 5.64 -28.56
N LEU A 86 -15.20 6.33 -27.58
CA LEU A 86 -15.03 7.79 -27.60
C LEU A 86 -14.05 8.26 -28.67
N ALA A 87 -12.98 7.50 -28.94
CA ALA A 87 -12.04 7.79 -30.02
C ALA A 87 -12.70 7.64 -31.40
N LEU A 88 -13.48 6.58 -31.61
CA LEU A 88 -14.23 6.33 -32.85
C LEU A 88 -15.30 7.40 -33.09
N GLU A 89 -16.06 7.78 -32.05
CA GLU A 89 -17.05 8.86 -32.13
C GLU A 89 -16.42 10.21 -32.49
N LYS A 90 -15.23 10.51 -31.92
CA LYS A 90 -14.47 11.70 -32.30
C LYS A 90 -14.02 11.66 -33.75
N LEU A 91 -13.60 10.48 -34.23
CA LEU A 91 -13.19 10.27 -35.63
C LEU A 91 -14.34 10.49 -36.61
N GLU A 92 -15.55 10.06 -36.25
CA GLU A 92 -16.77 10.30 -37.01
C GLU A 92 -17.07 11.79 -37.12
N LYS A 93 -16.97 12.53 -36.00
CA LYS A 93 -17.22 13.98 -35.93
C LYS A 93 -16.18 14.85 -36.61
N VAL A 94 -15.06 14.30 -37.08
CA VAL A 94 -14.10 15.07 -37.89
C VAL A 94 -14.80 15.50 -39.18
N PRO A 95 -15.03 16.81 -39.40
CA PRO A 95 -15.81 17.29 -40.54
C PRO A 95 -15.09 16.89 -41.83
N ALA A 96 -15.77 16.11 -42.65
CA ALA A 96 -15.42 15.98 -44.05
C ALA A 96 -16.04 17.19 -44.74
N ASP A 97 -15.22 18.14 -45.19
CA ASP A 97 -15.72 19.19 -46.07
C ASP A 97 -16.42 18.54 -47.27
N ASN A 98 -17.45 19.18 -47.83
CA ASN A 98 -18.33 18.59 -48.86
C ASN A 98 -17.59 18.11 -50.14
N ASN A 99 -16.30 18.40 -50.27
CA ASN A 99 -15.35 17.70 -51.12
C ASN A 99 -14.46 16.83 -50.22
N ALA A 100 -14.95 15.68 -49.75
CA ALA A 100 -14.17 14.82 -48.88
C ALA A 100 -12.90 14.41 -49.64
N ASP A 101 -11.78 15.07 -49.32
CA ASP A 101 -10.47 14.69 -49.84
C ASP A 101 -10.33 13.20 -49.54
N GLU A 102 -10.21 12.38 -50.58
CA GLU A 102 -10.08 10.92 -50.50
C GLU A 102 -9.02 10.51 -49.46
N LYS A 103 -8.00 11.36 -49.29
CA LYS A 103 -6.98 11.28 -48.23
C LYS A 103 -7.53 11.33 -46.81
N ILE A 104 -8.50 12.18 -46.49
CA ILE A 104 -9.11 12.28 -45.16
C ILE A 104 -9.94 11.02 -44.88
N CYS A 105 -10.69 10.54 -45.87
CA CYS A 105 -11.43 9.29 -45.75
C CYS A 105 -10.49 8.10 -45.54
N GLN A 106 -9.40 8.01 -46.32
CA GLN A 106 -8.41 6.96 -46.15
C GLN A 106 -7.71 7.04 -44.79
N ALA A 107 -7.30 8.22 -44.35
CA ALA A 107 -6.69 8.40 -43.02
C ALA A 107 -7.63 7.99 -41.87
N LYS A 108 -8.94 8.19 -42.03
CA LYS A 108 -9.93 7.69 -41.06
C LYS A 108 -9.99 6.16 -41.07
N ILE A 109 -10.02 5.54 -42.24
CA ILE A 109 -10.04 4.07 -42.37
C ILE A 109 -8.77 3.47 -41.74
N ASP A 110 -7.60 4.01 -42.07
CA ASP A 110 -6.31 3.56 -41.55
C ASP A 110 -6.27 3.67 -40.02
N ALA A 111 -6.77 4.79 -39.46
CA ALA A 111 -6.83 4.97 -38.01
C ALA A 111 -7.78 3.97 -37.33
N ILE A 112 -8.92 3.63 -37.95
CA ILE A 112 -9.84 2.62 -37.41
C ILE A 112 -9.21 1.23 -37.48
N GLU A 113 -8.57 0.90 -38.60
CA GLU A 113 -7.85 -0.37 -38.77
C GLU A 113 -6.76 -0.51 -37.70
N GLU A 114 -5.95 0.52 -37.49
CA GLU A 114 -4.90 0.54 -36.48
C GLU A 114 -5.47 0.31 -35.07
N VAL A 115 -6.57 1.01 -34.71
CA VAL A 115 -7.23 0.82 -33.42
C VAL A 115 -7.69 -0.62 -33.21
N VAL A 116 -8.27 -1.25 -34.24
CA VAL A 116 -8.71 -2.65 -34.17
C VAL A 116 -7.52 -3.59 -34.02
N VAL A 117 -6.45 -3.39 -34.81
CA VAL A 117 -5.23 -4.20 -34.74
C VAL A 117 -4.60 -4.14 -33.35
N GLN A 118 -4.42 -2.93 -32.80
CA GLN A 118 -3.87 -2.74 -31.45
C GLN A 118 -4.74 -3.39 -30.38
N ARG A 119 -6.07 -3.35 -30.55
CA ARG A 119 -6.98 -3.99 -29.59
C ARG A 119 -6.86 -5.51 -29.61
N GLU A 120 -6.74 -6.11 -30.80
CA GLU A 120 -6.54 -7.55 -30.96
C GLU A 120 -5.15 -8.00 -30.49
N GLU A 121 -4.13 -7.17 -30.63
CA GLU A 121 -2.80 -7.42 -30.07
C GLU A 121 -2.83 -7.49 -28.54
N THR A 122 -3.57 -6.59 -27.89
CA THR A 122 -3.81 -6.64 -26.45
C THR A 122 -4.51 -7.93 -26.03
N ASN A 123 -5.56 -8.35 -26.77
CA ASN A 123 -6.26 -9.61 -26.51
C ASN A 123 -5.35 -10.83 -26.65
N ARG A 124 -4.50 -10.84 -27.67
CA ARG A 124 -3.54 -11.93 -27.90
C ARG A 124 -2.52 -12.03 -26.78
N SER A 125 -1.99 -10.90 -26.33
CA SER A 125 -1.08 -10.82 -25.20
C SER A 125 -1.71 -11.37 -23.91
N LEU A 126 -3.00 -11.08 -23.68
CA LEU A 126 -3.77 -11.62 -22.56
C LEU A 126 -3.91 -13.15 -22.64
N ILE A 127 -4.23 -13.70 -23.82
CA ILE A 127 -4.32 -15.15 -24.04
C ILE A 127 -2.98 -15.82 -23.75
N THR A 128 -1.88 -15.30 -24.31
CA THR A 128 -0.53 -15.83 -24.06
C THR A 128 -0.15 -15.81 -22.58
N LEU A 129 -0.59 -14.81 -21.83
CA LEU A 129 -0.36 -14.78 -20.39
C LEU A 129 -1.17 -15.86 -19.66
N TYR A 130 -2.44 -16.07 -20.03
CA TYR A 130 -3.26 -17.13 -19.45
C TYR A 130 -2.72 -18.53 -19.74
N GLU A 131 -2.18 -18.77 -20.94
CA GLU A 131 -1.48 -20.01 -21.27
C GLU A 131 -0.30 -20.23 -20.32
N LYS A 132 0.56 -19.22 -20.12
CA LYS A 132 1.71 -19.31 -19.19
C LYS A 132 1.29 -19.54 -17.75
N LEU A 133 0.22 -18.91 -17.29
CA LEU A 133 -0.31 -19.12 -15.94
C LEU A 133 -0.89 -20.53 -15.77
N TYR A 134 -1.61 -21.02 -16.77
CA TYR A 134 -2.13 -22.39 -16.77
C TYR A 134 -1.01 -23.42 -16.71
N ASP A 135 0.04 -23.24 -17.52
CA ASP A 135 1.21 -24.11 -17.54
C ASP A 135 1.98 -24.08 -16.20
N ALA A 136 2.00 -22.95 -15.50
CA ALA A 136 2.68 -22.82 -14.21
C ALA A 136 1.96 -23.51 -13.03
N ILE A 137 0.66 -23.78 -13.17
CA ILE A 137 -0.16 -24.44 -12.14
C ILE A 137 -0.27 -25.95 -12.38
N ARG A 138 0.16 -26.43 -13.55
CA ARG A 138 0.20 -27.85 -13.93
C ARG A 138 1.52 -28.50 -13.56
#